data_AF-A0A534BPU9-F1
#
_entry.id   AF-A0A534BPU9-F1
#
_cell.length_a   1.000
_cell.length_b   1.000
_cell.length_c   1.000
_cell.angle_alpha   90.00
_cell.angle_beta   90.00
_cell.angle_gamma   90.00
#
_symmetry.space_group_name_H-M   'P 1'
#
loop_
_entity.id
_entity.type
_entity.pdbx_description
1 polymer ?
#
loop_
_entity_poly.entity_id
_entity_poly.type
_entity_poly.pdbx_seq_one_letter_code
_entity_poly.pdbx_strand_id
1 'polypeptide(L)'
;MRSYSVRDVERVLRLSRGTTRGLIKAGFVKPGRGARREYRFSFQDLIVLRAARALIQAKVPARRIRRSLESLRHKLPASIPLSGLAIGAVGDHVVVRDGEKRWQADSGQYLLALDMTLQDGVLQLAERKPAAEPAPVHDWFAQALTLESSDPDAALRAYRLAVDADPRNAAAWTNLGRLLHERGRKREADEVYRRAAKNIGPDPLLLFNHGVLLEDLGNSAAALAAYTRALEGDPNLADCHYNLARLYEALGKPQRAIRHLGQYRRLVSH
;
A
#
# COMPACT_ATOMS: atom_id res chain seq x y z
N MET A 1 11.03 10.12 -31.63
CA MET A 1 9.77 10.39 -30.90
C MET A 1 8.59 10.02 -31.80
N ARG A 2 7.71 9.10 -31.38
CA ARG A 2 6.50 8.76 -32.16
C ARG A 2 5.57 9.98 -32.19
N SER A 3 5.21 10.43 -33.39
CA SER A 3 4.24 11.50 -33.59
C SER A 3 2.94 10.92 -34.14
N TYR A 4 1.81 11.42 -33.66
CA TYR A 4 0.48 10.92 -34.01
C TYR A 4 -0.17 11.86 -35.01
N SER A 5 -0.85 11.33 -36.02
CA SER A 5 -1.65 12.12 -36.94
C SER A 5 -3.04 12.42 -36.36
N VAL A 6 -3.79 13.33 -36.99
CA VAL A 6 -5.21 13.56 -36.65
C VAL A 6 -6.03 12.27 -36.78
N ARG A 7 -5.70 11.38 -37.73
CA ARG A 7 -6.38 10.09 -37.88
C ARG A 7 -6.08 9.14 -36.72
N ASP A 8 -4.88 9.19 -36.17
CA ASP A 8 -4.52 8.37 -35.00
C ASP A 8 -5.19 8.89 -33.73
N VAL A 9 -5.32 10.21 -33.58
CA VAL A 9 -6.13 10.84 -32.51
C VAL A 9 -7.59 10.37 -32.59
N GLU A 10 -8.17 10.39 -33.78
CA GLU A 10 -9.54 9.95 -34.02
C GLU A 10 -9.72 8.46 -33.68
N ARG A 11 -8.77 7.61 -34.06
CA ARG A 11 -8.80 6.17 -33.78
C ARG A 11 -8.62 5.87 -32.29
N VAL A 12 -7.59 6.44 -31.66
CA VAL A 12 -7.18 6.11 -30.29
C VAL A 12 -8.09 6.78 -29.27
N LEU A 13 -8.44 8.04 -29.51
CA LEU A 13 -9.23 8.84 -28.57
C LEU A 13 -10.68 8.98 -28.98
N ARG A 14 -11.15 8.32 -30.05
CA ARG A 14 -12.55 8.42 -30.54
C ARG A 14 -13.07 9.88 -30.58
N LEU A 15 -12.18 10.82 -30.91
CA LEU A 15 -12.49 12.24 -31.03
C LEU A 15 -12.71 12.58 -32.51
N SER A 16 -13.82 13.25 -32.82
CA SER A 16 -14.06 13.71 -34.19
C SER A 16 -13.00 14.73 -34.61
N ARG A 17 -12.66 14.76 -35.90
CA ARG A 17 -11.71 15.75 -36.45
C ARG A 17 -12.14 17.19 -36.19
N GLY A 18 -13.45 17.46 -36.17
CA GLY A 18 -14.02 18.77 -35.85
C GLY A 18 -13.72 19.17 -34.40
N THR A 19 -13.96 18.25 -33.46
CA THR A 19 -13.62 18.45 -32.03
C THR A 19 -12.12 18.65 -31.85
N THR A 20 -11.27 17.82 -32.46
CA THR A 20 -9.80 17.96 -32.38
C THR A 20 -9.33 19.32 -32.90
N ARG A 21 -9.85 19.78 -34.06
CA ARG A 21 -9.52 21.10 -34.61
C ARG A 21 -10.02 22.23 -33.72
N GLY A 22 -11.22 22.09 -33.15
CA GLY A 22 -11.76 23.02 -32.16
C GLY A 22 -10.85 23.14 -30.94
N LEU A 23 -10.32 22.01 -30.44
CA LEU A 23 -9.43 21.98 -29.30
C LEU A 23 -8.06 22.63 -29.59
N ILE A 24 -7.54 22.48 -30.81
CA ILE A 24 -6.33 23.20 -31.26
C ILE A 24 -6.60 24.70 -31.35
N LYS A 25 -7.72 25.12 -31.96
CA LYS A 25 -8.09 26.53 -32.10
C LYS A 25 -8.31 27.20 -30.73
N ALA A 26 -8.84 26.45 -29.78
CA ALA A 26 -9.02 26.91 -28.40
C ALA A 26 -7.72 26.90 -27.57
N GLY A 27 -6.59 26.47 -28.14
CA GLY A 27 -5.27 26.54 -27.51
C GLY A 27 -4.96 25.43 -26.51
N PHE A 28 -5.81 24.41 -26.37
CA PHE A 28 -5.59 23.31 -25.42
C PHE A 28 -4.37 22.48 -25.78
N VAL A 29 -4.03 22.41 -27.08
CA VAL A 29 -2.94 21.60 -27.60
C VAL A 29 -2.27 22.39 -28.72
N LYS A 30 -0.94 22.42 -28.74
CA LYS A 30 -0.14 23.08 -29.78
C LYS A 30 0.67 22.04 -30.56
N PRO A 31 0.01 21.22 -31.39
CA PRO A 31 0.70 20.17 -32.14
C PRO A 31 1.70 20.78 -33.13
N GLY A 32 2.79 20.05 -33.37
CA GLY A 32 3.75 20.37 -34.42
C GLY A 32 3.13 20.26 -35.82
N ARG A 33 3.83 20.79 -36.82
CA ARG A 33 3.44 20.70 -38.23
C ARG A 33 4.38 19.74 -38.96
N GLY A 34 3.82 18.78 -39.68
CA GLY A 34 4.58 17.90 -40.57
C GLY A 34 4.87 18.53 -41.94
N ALA A 35 5.55 17.78 -42.80
CA ALA A 35 6.00 18.21 -44.13
C ALA A 35 4.88 18.74 -45.07
N ARG A 36 3.61 18.38 -44.81
CA ARG A 36 2.43 18.85 -45.58
C ARG A 36 1.48 19.74 -44.75
N ARG A 37 2.00 20.49 -43.77
CA ARG A 37 1.20 21.29 -42.81
C ARG A 37 0.18 20.49 -41.98
N GLU A 38 0.26 19.17 -42.01
CA GLU A 38 -0.57 18.30 -41.18
C GLU A 38 -0.22 18.42 -39.70
N TYR A 39 -1.21 18.29 -38.83
CA TYR A 39 -0.99 18.30 -37.38
C TYR A 39 -0.34 17.01 -36.93
N ARG A 40 0.76 17.16 -36.18
CA ARG A 40 1.52 16.07 -35.56
C ARG A 40 1.48 16.26 -34.05
N PHE A 41 0.80 15.34 -33.39
CA PHE A 41 0.62 15.35 -31.94
C PHE A 41 1.73 14.56 -31.27
N SER A 42 2.27 15.11 -30.19
CA SER A 42 3.11 14.39 -29.26
C SER A 42 2.27 13.46 -28.37
N PHE A 43 2.92 12.59 -27.60
CA PHE A 43 2.23 11.80 -26.58
C PHE A 43 1.57 12.67 -25.50
N GLN A 44 2.23 13.78 -25.13
CA GLN A 44 1.68 14.75 -24.18
C GLN A 44 0.41 15.40 -24.70
N ASP A 45 0.38 15.75 -25.99
CA ASP A 45 -0.80 16.27 -26.66
C ASP A 45 -1.97 15.28 -26.62
N LEU A 46 -1.70 13.98 -26.76
CA LEU A 46 -2.72 12.94 -26.64
C LEU A 46 -3.33 12.86 -25.24
N ILE A 47 -2.51 13.02 -24.19
CA ILE A 47 -3.00 13.02 -22.81
C ILE A 47 -3.97 14.19 -22.60
N VAL A 48 -3.61 15.38 -23.08
CA VAL A 48 -4.47 16.57 -22.97
C VAL A 48 -5.76 16.41 -23.78
N LEU A 49 -5.69 15.86 -25.00
CA LEU A 49 -6.87 15.57 -25.82
C LEU A 49 -7.79 14.53 -25.14
N ARG A 50 -7.21 13.54 -24.47
CA ARG A 50 -7.96 12.53 -23.72
C ARG A 50 -8.70 13.20 -22.56
N ALA A 51 -8.03 14.04 -21.77
CA ALA A 51 -8.65 14.82 -20.69
C ALA A 51 -9.79 15.71 -21.19
N ALA A 52 -9.55 16.47 -22.27
CA ALA A 52 -10.57 17.32 -22.88
C ALA A 52 -11.80 16.52 -23.36
N ARG A 53 -11.59 15.30 -23.89
CA ARG A 53 -12.70 14.41 -24.25
C ARG A 53 -13.56 14.05 -23.06
N ALA A 54 -12.95 13.68 -21.93
CA ALA A 54 -13.68 13.28 -20.73
C ALA A 54 -14.55 14.42 -20.18
N LEU A 55 -14.04 15.66 -20.19
CA LEU A 55 -14.80 16.85 -19.80
C LEU A 55 -16.00 17.12 -20.74
N ILE A 56 -15.83 16.91 -22.05
CA ILE A 56 -16.92 17.03 -23.01
C ILE A 56 -17.98 15.95 -22.77
N GLN A 57 -17.56 14.71 -22.47
CA GLN A 57 -18.48 13.61 -22.15
C GLN A 57 -19.27 13.87 -20.86
N ALA A 58 -18.64 14.51 -19.88
CA ALA A 58 -19.29 14.98 -18.65
C ALA A 58 -20.20 16.22 -18.85
N LYS A 59 -20.52 16.58 -20.10
CA LYS A 59 -21.40 17.72 -20.48
C LYS A 59 -20.93 19.09 -19.98
N VAL A 60 -19.64 19.26 -19.66
CA VAL A 60 -19.09 20.56 -19.26
C VAL A 60 -19.08 21.51 -20.47
N PRO A 61 -19.61 22.75 -20.36
CA PRO A 61 -19.63 23.68 -21.48
C PRO A 61 -18.22 24.03 -21.99
N ALA A 62 -18.02 24.01 -23.32
CA ALA A 62 -16.70 24.28 -23.93
C ALA A 62 -16.07 25.63 -23.53
N ARG A 63 -16.91 26.66 -23.31
CA ARG A 63 -16.47 27.98 -22.82
C ARG A 63 -15.88 27.90 -21.41
N ARG A 64 -16.44 27.04 -20.55
CA ARG A 64 -15.96 26.85 -19.18
C ARG A 64 -14.72 25.98 -19.16
N ILE A 65 -14.68 24.88 -19.92
CA ILE A 65 -13.45 24.08 -20.13
C ILE A 65 -12.28 24.99 -20.52
N ARG A 66 -12.50 25.93 -21.47
CA ARG A 66 -11.49 26.90 -21.90
C ARG A 66 -11.02 27.81 -20.77
N ARG A 67 -11.94 28.48 -20.07
CA ARG A 67 -11.60 29.39 -18.96
C ARG A 67 -10.88 28.67 -17.81
N SER A 68 -11.34 27.49 -17.44
CA SER A 68 -10.77 26.67 -16.38
C SER A 68 -9.33 26.24 -16.70
N LEU A 69 -9.08 25.78 -17.92
CA LEU A 69 -7.74 25.36 -18.33
C LEU A 69 -6.80 26.54 -18.59
N GLU A 70 -7.32 27.68 -19.04
CA GLU A 70 -6.57 28.93 -19.15
C GLU A 70 -6.14 29.46 -17.77
N SER A 71 -7.07 29.49 -16.80
CA SER A 71 -6.79 29.82 -15.40
C SER A 71 -5.74 28.88 -14.80
N LEU A 72 -5.87 27.57 -15.05
CA LEU A 72 -4.92 26.56 -14.59
C LEU A 72 -3.52 26.78 -15.18
N ARG A 73 -3.41 27.12 -16.47
CA ARG A 73 -2.11 27.41 -17.10
C ARG A 73 -1.47 28.69 -16.57
N HIS A 74 -2.24 29.71 -16.20
CA HIS A 74 -1.71 30.94 -15.60
C HIS A 74 -1.20 30.72 -14.17
N LYS A 75 -1.86 29.82 -13.42
CA LYS A 75 -1.50 29.52 -12.02
C LYS A 75 -0.33 28.53 -11.89
N LEU A 76 -0.02 27.77 -12.94
CA LEU A 76 1.06 26.78 -12.93
C LEU A 76 2.35 27.32 -13.56
N PRO A 77 3.53 27.03 -12.99
CA PRO A 77 4.81 27.30 -13.62
C PRO A 77 4.89 26.70 -15.03
N ALA A 78 5.53 27.40 -15.97
CA ALA A 78 5.64 26.96 -17.36
C ALA A 78 6.32 25.58 -17.55
N SER A 79 7.07 25.13 -16.53
CA SER A 79 7.74 23.83 -16.46
C SER A 79 6.84 22.66 -16.08
N ILE A 80 5.65 22.92 -15.50
CA ILE A 80 4.71 21.85 -15.11
C ILE A 80 3.79 21.55 -16.30
N PRO A 81 3.88 20.35 -16.89
CA PRO A 81 2.99 19.98 -17.97
C PRO A 81 1.59 19.71 -17.39
N LEU A 82 0.55 20.26 -18.02
CA LEU A 82 -0.85 20.01 -17.64
C LEU A 82 -1.22 18.51 -17.66
N SER A 83 -0.41 17.67 -18.30
CA SER A 83 -0.53 16.21 -18.32
C SER A 83 -0.18 15.53 -16.99
N GLY A 84 0.45 16.23 -16.04
CA GLY A 84 0.76 15.72 -14.70
C GLY A 84 -0.37 15.86 -13.69
N LEU A 85 -1.49 16.48 -14.08
CA LEU A 85 -2.63 16.76 -13.20
C LEU A 85 -3.82 15.88 -13.56
N ALA A 86 -4.50 15.32 -12.56
CA ALA A 86 -5.74 14.58 -12.77
C ALA A 86 -6.90 15.57 -12.95
N ILE A 87 -7.39 15.75 -14.17
CA ILE A 87 -8.45 16.69 -14.51
C ILE A 87 -9.76 15.93 -14.72
N GLY A 88 -10.81 16.30 -14.00
CA GLY A 88 -12.14 15.71 -14.06
C GLY A 88 -13.25 16.76 -14.02
N ALA A 89 -14.49 16.30 -13.91
CA ALA A 89 -15.67 17.16 -13.81
C ALA A 89 -16.52 16.80 -12.58
N VAL A 90 -17.08 17.82 -11.92
CA VAL A 90 -18.12 17.68 -10.90
C VAL A 90 -19.23 18.67 -11.27
N GLY A 91 -20.41 18.15 -11.60
CA GLY A 91 -21.46 18.94 -12.24
C GLY A 91 -20.97 19.54 -13.57
N ASP A 92 -21.09 20.86 -13.71
CA ASP A 92 -20.56 21.62 -14.86
C ASP A 92 -19.22 22.31 -14.56
N HIS A 93 -18.52 21.94 -13.47
CA HIS A 93 -17.23 22.51 -13.09
C HIS A 93 -16.06 21.60 -13.45
N VAL A 94 -14.94 22.19 -13.87
CA VAL A 94 -13.68 21.47 -14.10
C VAL A 94 -12.91 21.38 -12.79
N VAL A 95 -12.58 20.17 -12.37
CA VAL A 95 -11.89 19.88 -11.11
C VAL A 95 -10.52 19.34 -11.39
N VAL A 96 -9.52 19.81 -10.64
CA VAL A 96 -8.15 19.30 -10.66
C VAL A 96 -7.92 18.55 -9.36
N ARG A 97 -7.34 17.36 -9.48
CA ARG A 97 -6.89 16.54 -8.37
C ARG A 97 -5.37 16.42 -8.40
N ASP A 98 -4.77 16.65 -7.25
CA ASP A 98 -3.36 16.40 -6.96
C ASP A 98 -3.28 15.72 -5.59
N GLY A 99 -3.05 14.41 -5.59
CA GLY A 99 -3.21 13.56 -4.40
C GLY A 99 -4.64 13.60 -3.84
N GLU A 100 -4.79 13.96 -2.56
CA GLU A 100 -6.09 14.11 -1.88
C GLU A 100 -6.74 15.49 -2.09
N LYS A 101 -5.96 16.47 -2.56
CA LYS A 101 -6.46 17.83 -2.79
C LYS A 101 -7.26 17.87 -4.07
N ARG A 102 -8.50 18.36 -3.98
CA ARG A 102 -9.38 18.61 -5.12
C ARG A 102 -9.80 20.08 -5.12
N TRP A 103 -9.63 20.76 -6.23
CA TRP A 103 -10.08 22.14 -6.37
C TRP A 103 -10.68 22.41 -7.75
N GLN A 104 -11.57 23.39 -7.80
CA GLN A 104 -12.12 23.88 -9.06
C GLN A 104 -11.05 24.69 -9.81
N ALA A 105 -10.85 24.38 -11.09
CA ALA A 105 -9.78 24.98 -11.89
C ALA A 105 -9.98 26.50 -12.14
N ASP A 106 -11.23 26.94 -12.25
CA ASP A 106 -11.59 28.35 -12.46
C ASP A 106 -11.44 29.18 -11.17
N SER A 107 -12.13 28.79 -10.09
CA SER A 107 -12.15 29.55 -8.83
C SER A 107 -10.92 29.29 -7.95
N GLY A 108 -10.31 28.11 -8.02
CA GLY A 108 -9.30 27.65 -7.07
C GLY A 108 -9.88 27.14 -5.75
N GLN A 109 -11.21 27.07 -5.63
CA GLN A 109 -11.88 26.63 -4.42
C GLN A 109 -11.70 25.13 -4.20
N TYR A 110 -11.31 24.73 -2.99
CA TYR A 110 -11.23 23.33 -2.59
C TYR A 110 -12.63 22.71 -2.47
N LEU A 111 -12.76 21.48 -2.93
CA LEU A 111 -14.00 20.70 -2.84
C LEU A 111 -13.93 19.75 -1.64
N LEU A 112 -14.89 19.88 -0.73
CA LEU A 112 -15.07 18.98 0.41
C LEU A 112 -15.71 17.66 -0.05
N ALA A 113 -15.45 16.57 0.67
CA ALA A 113 -15.93 15.22 0.32
C ALA A 113 -17.45 15.00 0.47
N LEU A 114 -18.19 16.01 0.92
CA LEU A 114 -19.61 15.91 1.28
C LEU A 114 -20.57 16.21 0.10
N ASP A 115 -20.06 16.75 -1.01
CA ASP A 115 -20.86 17.08 -2.19
C ASP A 115 -20.79 15.94 -3.23
N MET A 116 -21.63 14.91 -3.06
CA MET A 116 -21.65 13.74 -3.94
C MET A 116 -22.95 13.64 -4.75
N THR A 117 -22.87 13.96 -6.04
CA THR A 117 -23.51 13.17 -7.10
C THR A 117 -22.52 13.01 -8.25
N LEU A 118 -21.87 11.84 -8.33
CA LEU A 118 -20.91 11.49 -9.39
C LEU A 118 -21.64 10.74 -10.51
N GLN A 119 -21.77 11.37 -11.67
CA GLN A 119 -21.88 10.66 -12.94
C GLN A 119 -20.53 10.67 -13.65
N ASP A 120 -20.13 9.50 -14.11
CA ASP A 120 -18.78 9.12 -14.55
C ASP A 120 -18.12 10.04 -15.59
N GLY A 121 -16.82 10.30 -15.37
CA GLY A 121 -15.99 10.99 -16.36
C GLY A 121 -14.54 11.27 -15.97
N VAL A 122 -13.94 10.55 -15.00
CA VAL A 122 -12.55 10.81 -14.60
C VAL A 122 -11.57 9.87 -15.31
N LEU A 123 -10.57 10.45 -15.95
CA LEU A 123 -9.42 9.74 -16.49
C LEU A 123 -8.39 9.48 -15.38
N GLN A 124 -8.23 8.22 -14.98
CA GLN A 124 -7.07 7.80 -14.21
C GLN A 124 -5.91 7.52 -15.18
N LEU A 125 -4.89 8.38 -15.15
CA LEU A 125 -3.58 8.10 -15.74
C LEU A 125 -2.67 7.72 -14.56
N ALA A 126 -2.06 6.53 -14.61
CA ALA A 126 -1.27 5.97 -13.51
C ALA A 126 -0.24 6.99 -12.99
N GLU A 127 -0.43 7.43 -11.75
CA GLU A 127 0.47 8.33 -11.04
C GLU A 127 1.82 7.61 -10.84
N ARG A 128 2.91 8.22 -11.31
CA ARG A 128 4.24 7.90 -10.78
C ARG A 128 4.24 8.43 -9.34
N LYS A 129 4.02 7.52 -8.39
CA LYS A 129 3.98 7.74 -6.94
C LYS A 129 5.00 8.80 -6.52
N PRO A 130 4.59 10.04 -6.20
CA PRO A 130 5.46 10.93 -5.45
C PRO A 130 5.71 10.26 -4.10
N ALA A 131 6.97 10.30 -3.63
CA ALA A 131 7.31 9.83 -2.29
C ALA A 131 6.34 10.50 -1.31
N ALA A 132 5.57 9.67 -0.60
CA ALA A 132 4.50 10.13 0.26
C ALA A 132 5.06 11.14 1.27
N GLU A 133 4.36 12.25 1.47
CA GLU A 133 4.38 12.96 2.75
C GLU A 133 4.22 11.91 3.88
N PRO A 134 4.91 12.06 5.04
CA PRO A 134 4.86 11.07 6.09
C PRO A 134 3.39 10.80 6.43
N ALA A 135 2.97 9.55 6.22
CA ALA A 135 1.62 9.10 6.51
C ALA A 135 1.23 9.51 7.94
N PRO A 136 -0.06 9.77 8.23
CA PRO A 136 -0.49 9.73 9.62
C PRO A 136 -0.02 8.38 10.17
N VAL A 137 0.57 8.35 11.38
CA VAL A 137 1.12 7.12 11.98
C VAL A 137 0.07 6.04 11.86
N HIS A 138 0.16 5.22 10.80
CA HIS A 138 -0.75 4.11 10.59
C HIS A 138 -0.28 3.11 11.61
N ASP A 139 -1.10 2.88 12.62
CA ASP A 139 -0.86 1.81 13.58
C ASP A 139 -1.13 0.48 12.87
N TRP A 140 -0.18 0.08 12.04
CA TRP A 140 -0.23 -1.15 11.26
C TRP A 140 -0.35 -2.37 12.16
N PHE A 141 0.16 -2.29 13.40
CA PHE A 141 0.02 -3.34 14.39
C PHE A 141 -1.42 -3.45 14.88
N ALA A 142 -2.05 -2.34 15.28
CA ALA A 142 -3.47 -2.34 15.65
C ALA A 142 -4.38 -2.78 14.49
N GLN A 143 -4.08 -2.34 13.27
CA GLN A 143 -4.80 -2.80 12.09
C GLN A 143 -4.65 -4.31 11.90
N ALA A 144 -3.44 -4.85 12.03
CA ALA A 144 -3.21 -6.28 11.89
C ALA A 144 -3.99 -7.10 12.93
N LEU A 145 -4.04 -6.64 14.18
CA LEU A 145 -4.83 -7.28 15.25
C LEU A 145 -6.32 -7.38 14.91
N THR A 146 -6.92 -6.30 14.36
CA THR A 146 -8.34 -6.32 13.96
C THR A 146 -8.63 -7.26 12.78
N LEU A 147 -7.62 -7.49 11.93
CA LEU A 147 -7.74 -8.33 10.75
C LEU A 147 -7.47 -9.81 11.02
N GLU A 148 -6.80 -10.18 12.12
CA GLU A 148 -6.36 -11.58 12.35
C GLU A 148 -7.48 -12.61 12.19
N SER A 149 -8.67 -12.31 12.71
CA SER A 149 -9.81 -13.22 12.65
C SER A 149 -10.66 -13.08 11.38
N SER A 150 -10.61 -11.94 10.70
CA SER A 150 -11.51 -11.62 9.57
C SER A 150 -10.84 -11.79 8.21
N ASP A 151 -9.59 -11.37 8.08
CA ASP A 151 -8.76 -11.50 6.87
C ASP A 151 -7.29 -11.74 7.27
N PRO A 152 -6.90 -13.01 7.49
CA PRO A 152 -5.53 -13.37 7.86
C PRO A 152 -4.47 -12.94 6.84
N ASP A 153 -4.83 -12.88 5.55
CA ASP A 153 -3.88 -12.49 4.51
C ASP A 153 -3.66 -10.97 4.52
N ALA A 154 -4.69 -10.18 4.84
CA ALA A 154 -4.53 -8.75 5.12
C ALA A 154 -3.80 -8.50 6.44
N ALA A 155 -4.06 -9.29 7.49
CA ALA A 155 -3.32 -9.22 8.75
C ALA A 155 -1.82 -9.47 8.54
N LEU A 156 -1.44 -10.47 7.74
CA LEU A 156 -0.04 -10.71 7.37
C LEU A 156 0.61 -9.52 6.66
N ARG A 157 -0.14 -8.84 5.76
CA ARG A 157 0.37 -7.62 5.10
C ARG A 157 0.54 -6.47 6.10
N ALA A 158 -0.44 -6.27 6.98
CA ALA A 158 -0.38 -5.24 8.00
C ALA A 158 0.74 -5.49 9.01
N TYR A 159 0.95 -6.74 9.46
CA TYR A 159 2.08 -7.08 10.32
C TYR A 159 3.44 -6.86 9.67
N ARG A 160 3.58 -7.15 8.37
CA ARG A 160 4.81 -6.83 7.62
C ARG A 160 5.08 -5.33 7.60
N LEU A 161 4.06 -4.52 7.34
CA LEU A 161 4.17 -3.07 7.42
C LEU A 161 4.49 -2.59 8.84
N ALA A 162 3.94 -3.24 9.87
CA ALA A 162 4.21 -2.91 11.26
C ALA A 162 5.68 -3.14 11.64
N VAL A 163 6.25 -4.29 11.27
CA VAL A 163 7.67 -4.58 11.56
C VAL A 163 8.65 -3.78 10.71
N ASP A 164 8.24 -3.36 9.51
CA ASP A 164 9.04 -2.45 8.68
C ASP A 164 8.98 -1.01 9.20
N ALA A 165 7.85 -0.58 9.77
CA ALA A 165 7.69 0.74 10.37
C ALA A 165 8.36 0.86 11.74
N ASP A 166 8.24 -0.18 12.58
CA ASP A 166 8.94 -0.29 13.87
C ASP A 166 9.59 -1.67 14.01
N PRO A 167 10.87 -1.81 13.60
CA PRO A 167 11.61 -3.05 13.76
C PRO A 167 11.83 -3.50 15.21
N ARG A 168 11.59 -2.64 16.21
CA ARG A 168 11.72 -2.97 17.64
C ARG A 168 10.43 -3.50 18.25
N ASN A 169 9.31 -3.49 17.52
CA ASN A 169 8.03 -3.97 18.03
C ASN A 169 7.99 -5.52 18.12
N ALA A 170 8.37 -6.06 19.29
CA ALA A 170 8.40 -7.50 19.55
C ALA A 170 7.04 -8.20 19.36
N ALA A 171 5.94 -7.53 19.69
CA ALA A 171 4.60 -8.09 19.52
C ALA A 171 4.24 -8.26 18.03
N ALA A 172 4.57 -7.28 17.19
CA ALA A 172 4.35 -7.36 15.74
C ALA A 172 5.14 -8.50 15.10
N TRP A 173 6.42 -8.66 15.49
CA TRP A 173 7.25 -9.78 15.03
C TRP A 173 6.71 -11.14 15.49
N THR A 174 6.30 -11.24 16.76
CA THR A 174 5.76 -12.46 17.36
C THR A 174 4.48 -12.89 16.66
N ASN A 175 3.54 -11.97 16.45
CA ASN A 175 2.27 -12.26 15.78
C ASN A 175 2.45 -12.56 14.29
N LEU A 176 3.37 -11.88 13.59
CA LEU A 176 3.70 -12.19 12.20
C LEU A 176 4.22 -13.63 12.06
N GLY A 177 5.19 -14.01 12.90
CA GLY A 177 5.76 -15.36 12.90
C GLY A 177 4.71 -16.42 13.25
N ARG A 178 3.88 -16.16 14.27
CA ARG A 178 2.82 -17.08 14.72
C ARG A 178 1.78 -17.29 13.63
N LEU A 179 1.28 -16.22 13.02
CA LEU A 179 0.27 -16.30 11.97
C LEU A 179 0.82 -17.02 10.72
N LEU A 180 2.10 -16.80 10.35
CA LEU A 180 2.74 -17.57 9.29
C LEU A 180 2.84 -19.07 9.64
N HIS A 181 3.18 -19.37 10.90
CA HIS A 181 3.26 -20.75 11.39
C HIS A 181 1.90 -21.46 11.32
N GLU A 182 0.85 -20.84 11.86
CA GLU A 182 -0.54 -21.36 11.83
C GLU A 182 -1.04 -21.60 10.39
N ARG A 183 -0.57 -20.79 9.44
CA ARG A 183 -0.89 -20.92 8.00
C ARG A 183 -0.01 -21.94 7.26
N GLY A 184 0.83 -22.69 7.98
CA GLY A 184 1.72 -23.71 7.41
C GLY A 184 2.94 -23.16 6.68
N ARG A 185 3.16 -21.84 6.69
CA ARG A 185 4.30 -21.17 6.04
C ARG A 185 5.55 -21.22 6.92
N LYS A 186 5.91 -22.42 7.37
CA LYS A 186 6.94 -22.66 8.40
C LYS A 186 8.31 -22.05 8.07
N ARG A 187 8.75 -22.12 6.82
CA ARG A 187 10.04 -21.53 6.39
C ARG A 187 10.05 -20.01 6.49
N GLU A 188 8.95 -19.36 6.13
CA GLU A 188 8.84 -17.89 6.24
C GLU A 188 8.74 -17.47 7.70
N ALA A 189 8.02 -18.24 8.53
CA ALA A 189 7.97 -17.99 9.97
C ALA A 189 9.37 -18.06 10.61
N ASP A 190 10.19 -19.05 10.24
CA ASP A 190 11.58 -19.17 10.74
C ASP A 190 12.42 -17.95 10.35
N GLU A 191 12.29 -17.50 9.09
CA GLU A 191 12.99 -16.31 8.63
C GLU A 191 12.55 -15.05 9.41
N VAL A 192 11.26 -14.90 9.67
CA VAL A 192 10.69 -13.82 10.48
C VAL A 192 11.25 -13.84 11.89
N TYR A 193 11.25 -14.98 12.58
CA TYR A 193 11.81 -15.07 13.94
C TYR A 193 13.32 -14.77 13.99
N ARG A 194 14.10 -15.27 13.01
CA ARG A 194 15.53 -14.94 12.94
C ARG A 194 15.78 -13.47 12.65
N ARG A 195 14.97 -12.82 11.80
CA ARG A 195 15.05 -11.38 11.56
C ARG A 195 14.68 -10.60 12.82
N ALA A 196 13.64 -11.01 13.51
CA ALA A 196 13.24 -10.36 14.75
C ALA A 196 14.33 -10.44 15.82
N ALA A 197 14.97 -11.61 16.00
CA ALA A 197 16.09 -11.77 16.92
C ALA A 197 17.27 -10.84 16.61
N LYS A 198 17.52 -10.53 15.33
CA LYS A 198 18.55 -9.55 14.92
C LYS A 198 18.17 -8.10 15.24
N ASN A 199 16.88 -7.76 15.14
CA ASN A 199 16.40 -6.39 15.33
C ASN A 199 16.09 -6.05 16.79
N ILE A 200 15.60 -7.01 17.57
CA ILE A 200 15.14 -6.81 18.94
C ILE A 200 16.15 -7.34 19.95
N GLY A 201 16.84 -8.43 19.62
CA GLY A 201 17.61 -9.22 20.59
C GLY A 201 16.80 -10.37 21.17
N PRO A 202 17.24 -10.96 22.29
CA PRO A 202 16.57 -12.10 22.92
C PRO A 202 15.31 -11.66 23.66
N ASP A 203 14.16 -11.71 22.99
CA ASP A 203 12.84 -11.55 23.62
C ASP A 203 12.27 -12.92 24.05
N PRO A 204 11.80 -13.10 25.30
CA PRO A 204 11.33 -14.39 25.80
C PRO A 204 10.16 -14.99 25.01
N LEU A 205 9.15 -14.19 24.68
CA LEU A 205 7.97 -14.67 23.94
C LEU A 205 8.34 -15.03 22.51
N LEU A 206 9.22 -14.24 21.89
CA LEU A 206 9.71 -14.53 20.55
C LEU A 206 10.51 -15.83 20.49
N LEU A 207 11.40 -16.04 21.47
CA LEU A 207 12.18 -17.26 21.61
C LEU A 207 11.29 -18.48 21.89
N PHE A 208 10.27 -18.33 22.73
CA PHE A 208 9.28 -19.37 22.97
C PHE A 208 8.54 -19.76 21.68
N ASN A 209 7.97 -18.78 20.96
CA ASN A 209 7.23 -19.05 19.73
C ASN A 209 8.13 -19.63 18.62
N HIS A 210 9.39 -19.19 18.54
CA HIS A 210 10.37 -19.79 17.63
C HIS A 210 10.69 -21.24 18.03
N GLY A 211 10.80 -21.53 19.32
CA GLY A 211 10.95 -22.88 19.86
C GLY A 211 9.82 -23.81 19.42
N VAL A 212 8.57 -23.35 19.51
CA VAL A 212 7.39 -24.10 19.04
C VAL A 212 7.51 -24.43 17.55
N LEU A 213 7.84 -23.43 16.72
CA LEU A 213 8.06 -23.65 15.28
C LEU A 213 9.20 -24.65 15.01
N LEU A 214 10.28 -24.60 15.78
CA LEU A 214 11.44 -25.48 15.61
C LEU A 214 11.11 -26.94 15.97
N GLU A 215 10.27 -27.19 16.98
CA GLU A 215 9.72 -28.53 17.23
C GLU A 215 8.89 -29.01 16.05
N ASP A 216 8.04 -28.14 15.52
CA ASP A 216 7.18 -28.40 14.36
C ASP A 216 7.94 -28.64 13.05
N LEU A 217 9.21 -28.22 13.00
CA LEU A 217 10.17 -28.51 11.94
C LEU A 217 11.02 -29.76 12.22
N GLY A 218 10.83 -30.42 13.36
CA GLY A 218 11.58 -31.61 13.79
C GLY A 218 12.96 -31.30 14.36
N ASN A 219 13.28 -30.04 14.63
CA ASN A 219 14.59 -29.64 15.18
C ASN A 219 14.53 -29.51 16.72
N SER A 220 14.40 -30.66 17.39
CA SER A 220 14.31 -30.75 18.85
C SER A 220 15.48 -30.10 19.60
N ALA A 221 16.70 -30.16 19.04
CA ALA A 221 17.88 -29.55 19.66
C ALA A 221 17.80 -28.02 19.67
N ALA A 222 17.41 -27.43 18.54
CA ALA A 222 17.23 -25.98 18.44
C ALA A 222 16.04 -25.49 19.27
N ALA A 223 14.94 -26.26 19.31
CA ALA A 223 13.79 -25.96 20.16
C ALA A 223 14.15 -25.94 21.65
N LEU A 224 14.88 -26.95 22.15
CA LEU A 224 15.39 -26.97 23.53
C LEU A 224 16.21 -25.71 23.85
N ALA A 225 17.10 -25.30 22.94
CA ALA A 225 17.93 -24.12 23.12
C ALA A 225 17.07 -22.83 23.16
N ALA A 226 16.09 -22.71 22.26
CA ALA A 226 15.18 -21.56 22.20
C ALA A 226 14.35 -21.44 23.48
N TYR A 227 13.72 -22.54 23.94
CA TYR A 227 12.95 -22.54 25.18
C TYR A 227 13.78 -22.28 26.43
N THR A 228 14.99 -22.84 26.51
CA THR A 228 15.89 -22.58 27.64
C THR A 228 16.23 -21.10 27.71
N ARG A 229 16.57 -20.47 26.58
CA ARG A 229 16.83 -19.02 26.51
C ARG A 229 15.60 -18.17 26.78
N ALA A 230 14.40 -18.64 26.39
CA ALA A 230 13.16 -17.98 26.76
C ALA A 230 12.99 -17.93 28.28
N LEU A 231 13.22 -19.05 28.98
CA LEU A 231 13.16 -19.11 30.45
C LEU A 231 14.29 -18.38 31.17
N GLU A 232 15.45 -18.19 30.53
CA GLU A 232 16.49 -17.30 31.06
C GLU A 232 16.02 -15.84 31.12
N GLY A 233 15.20 -15.41 30.16
CA GLY A 233 14.63 -14.06 30.12
C GLY A 233 13.33 -13.90 30.92
N ASP A 234 12.45 -14.91 30.89
CA ASP A 234 11.25 -14.96 31.73
C ASP A 234 11.03 -16.38 32.31
N PRO A 235 11.44 -16.62 33.56
CA PRO A 235 11.27 -17.90 34.24
C PRO A 235 9.80 -18.30 34.50
N ASN A 236 8.84 -17.40 34.32
CA ASN A 236 7.44 -17.62 34.65
C ASN A 236 6.58 -18.00 33.43
N LEU A 237 7.20 -18.20 32.26
CA LEU A 237 6.49 -18.71 31.07
C LEU A 237 6.04 -20.16 31.28
N ALA A 238 4.84 -20.33 31.82
CA ALA A 238 4.26 -21.64 32.15
C ALA A 238 4.23 -22.56 30.92
N ASP A 239 3.75 -22.08 29.77
CA ASP A 239 3.69 -22.89 28.54
C ASP A 239 5.06 -23.35 28.06
N CYS A 240 6.11 -22.54 28.29
CA CYS A 240 7.49 -22.92 28.00
C CYS A 240 7.95 -24.09 28.88
N HIS A 241 7.60 -24.07 30.17
CA HIS A 241 7.83 -25.21 31.07
C HIS A 241 7.07 -26.47 30.61
N TYR A 242 5.82 -26.33 30.18
CA TYR A 242 5.04 -27.46 29.66
C TYR A 242 5.69 -28.06 28.40
N ASN A 243 6.07 -27.23 27.43
CA ASN A 243 6.70 -27.70 26.18
C ASN A 243 8.06 -28.34 26.44
N LEU A 244 8.90 -27.75 27.31
CA LEU A 244 10.16 -28.37 27.72
C LEU A 244 9.95 -29.72 28.40
N ALA A 245 8.91 -29.86 29.23
CA ALA A 245 8.61 -31.14 29.87
C ALA A 245 8.31 -32.23 28.83
N ARG A 246 7.42 -31.94 27.88
CA ARG A 246 7.07 -32.85 26.77
C ARG A 246 8.28 -33.18 25.91
N LEU A 247 9.09 -32.19 25.57
CA LEU A 247 10.27 -32.38 24.73
C LEU A 247 11.34 -33.23 25.44
N TYR A 248 11.55 -33.02 26.74
CA TYR A 248 12.45 -33.87 27.52
C TYR A 248 11.95 -35.31 27.68
N GLU A 249 10.65 -35.52 27.78
CA GLU A 249 10.04 -36.85 27.79
C GLU A 249 10.29 -37.58 26.47
N ALA A 250 10.02 -36.92 25.33
CA ALA A 250 10.29 -37.47 24.00
C ALA A 250 11.77 -37.81 23.77
N LEU A 251 12.68 -37.09 24.44
CA LEU A 251 14.12 -37.32 24.40
C LEU A 251 14.64 -38.31 25.46
N GLY A 252 13.74 -38.97 26.21
CA GLY A 252 14.12 -39.97 27.22
C GLY A 252 14.82 -39.38 28.46
N LYS A 253 14.52 -38.12 28.83
CA LYS A 253 15.11 -37.40 29.97
C LYS A 253 14.05 -37.10 31.06
N PRO A 254 13.50 -38.13 31.72
CA PRO A 254 12.33 -37.99 32.61
C PRO A 254 12.57 -37.09 33.82
N GLN A 255 13.78 -37.07 34.39
CA GLN A 255 14.10 -36.20 35.53
C GLN A 255 13.95 -34.71 35.19
N ARG A 256 14.39 -34.30 33.99
CA ARG A 256 14.22 -32.92 33.52
C ARG A 256 12.77 -32.62 33.21
N ALA A 257 12.06 -33.57 32.60
CA ALA A 257 10.63 -33.45 32.33
C ALA A 257 9.82 -33.19 33.60
N ILE A 258 10.01 -34.00 34.65
CA ILE A 258 9.33 -33.85 35.95
C ILE A 258 9.62 -32.48 36.57
N ARG A 259 10.87 -32.00 36.51
CA ARG A 259 11.24 -30.68 37.03
C ARG A 259 10.45 -29.56 36.34
N HIS A 260 10.39 -29.57 35.01
CA HIS A 260 9.65 -28.54 34.27
C HIS A 260 8.13 -28.68 34.46
N LEU A 261 7.57 -29.89 34.51
CA LEU A 261 6.16 -30.12 34.79
C LEU A 261 5.76 -29.62 36.19
N GLY A 262 6.64 -29.81 37.18
CA GLY A 262 6.45 -29.29 38.54
C GLY A 262 6.52 -27.76 38.63
N GLN A 263 7.25 -27.09 37.73
CA GLN A 263 7.22 -25.62 37.63
C GLN A 263 5.94 -25.14 36.93
N TYR A 264 5.57 -25.75 35.80
CA TYR A 264 4.33 -25.47 35.10
C TYR A 264 3.12 -25.52 36.05
N ARG A 265 2.98 -26.62 36.81
CA ARG A 265 1.90 -26.78 37.80
C ARG A 265 1.87 -25.67 38.84
N ARG A 266 3.02 -25.23 39.34
CA ARG A 266 3.09 -24.14 40.32
C ARG A 266 2.62 -22.81 39.71
N LEU A 267 2.99 -22.53 38.47
CA LEU A 267 2.64 -21.28 37.80
C LEU A 267 1.15 -21.18 37.42
N VAL A 268 0.48 -22.32 37.15
CA VAL A 268 -0.95 -22.34 36.76
C VAL A 268 -1.93 -22.60 37.91
N SER A 269 -1.44 -22.87 39.13
CA SER A 269 -2.28 -23.19 40.29
C SER A 269 -2.61 -21.97 41.16
N HIS A 270 -2.46 -20.76 40.62
CA HIS A 270 -2.74 -19.47 41.28
C HIS A 270 -3.69 -18.64 40.41
#